data_AF-A0A0M3JTF5-F1
#
_entry.id   AF-A0A0M3JTF5-F1
#
_cell.length_a   1.000
_cell.length_b   1.000
_cell.length_c   1.000
_cell.angle_alpha   90.00
_cell.angle_beta   90.00
_cell.angle_gamma   90.00
#
_symmetry.space_group_name_H-M   'P 1'
#
loop_
_entity.id
_entity.type
_entity.pdbx_description
1 polymer ?
#
loop_
_entity_poly.entity_id
_entity_poly.type
_entity_poly.pdbx_seq_one_letter_code
_entity_poly.pdbx_strand_id
1 'polypeptide(L)'
;MLSSLSSHSVGLTTTISVVAIVLHFTSTLSALRIKGSWNTNNARLTVLAKFGFQQTDPMEQADSKNSRGFIYGNISSDFNFESRAVLIIVPQILLPSFFVDSMYGQSCESMLKNVSSLAFETKCMPKGKGDIMRWVIDGYQMTLRVEEPYTPEYWYVLLIGCNLDANCSWIPTKDLITLHYDIWLTNGSPQLRYLNPFTHQFSFDEQDSAEMFLIFVLLYSMLCLCQWRALTLSHYPRIVPRQKLLTCIIATKTVGLILQCLNVVVFAYDGQGVMLARLFGEMLRLWSICCLCLLLLLLSRGWSLSDQPSTLLSSNRNAILIWSILTATHFALFFINFFFVDDVLHDIDVFKSWPGYGMLIIRMIQALWFLTEMRFSIDREDDEDRAEFLAHIGAGYLVWFIYPSALGVIVSFISVLWRFKIILGITTIANFLAITCLVHLFWPTSVNRRFFLSDVSFYRRMDQADSTELEDFERLLISSEAEVELDNSVVNDFHGGL
;
A
#
# COMPACT_ATOMS: atom_id res chain seq x y z
N MET A 1 -8.93 38.21 7.48
CA MET A 1 -9.66 37.57 6.35
C MET A 1 -8.81 37.41 5.08
N LEU A 2 -7.83 38.29 4.79
CA LEU A 2 -6.94 38.13 3.63
C LEU A 2 -5.75 37.16 3.82
N SER A 3 -5.40 36.80 5.07
CA SER A 3 -4.30 35.86 5.36
C SER A 3 -4.70 34.37 5.34
N SER A 4 -6.01 34.05 5.36
CA SER A 4 -6.47 32.65 5.26
C SER A 4 -6.70 32.20 3.80
N LEU A 5 -6.77 33.14 2.85
CA LEU A 5 -6.91 32.83 1.43
C LEU A 5 -5.57 32.46 0.77
N SER A 6 -4.44 32.98 1.28
CA SER A 6 -3.13 32.64 0.71
C SER A 6 -2.68 31.22 1.06
N SER A 7 -2.96 30.71 2.27
CA SER A 7 -2.58 29.34 2.66
C SER A 7 -3.37 28.26 1.90
N HIS A 8 -4.64 28.51 1.59
CA HIS A 8 -5.44 27.62 0.74
C HIS A 8 -4.96 27.60 -0.71
N SER A 9 -4.48 28.72 -1.25
CA SER A 9 -3.95 28.78 -2.62
C SER A 9 -2.62 28.03 -2.77
N VAL A 10 -1.75 28.07 -1.75
CA VAL A 10 -0.44 27.40 -1.75
C VAL A 10 -0.59 25.87 -1.58
N GLY A 11 -1.59 25.42 -0.81
CA GLY A 11 -1.94 24.00 -0.71
C GLY A 11 -2.55 23.43 -2.01
N LEU A 12 -3.29 24.25 -2.75
CA LEU A 12 -3.91 23.84 -4.02
C LEU A 12 -2.88 23.80 -5.16
N THR A 13 -1.94 24.75 -5.22
CA THR A 13 -0.89 24.74 -6.25
C THR A 13 0.12 23.61 -6.03
N THR A 14 0.49 23.32 -4.78
CA THR A 14 1.37 22.18 -4.46
C THR A 14 0.73 20.83 -4.75
N THR A 15 -0.57 20.66 -4.46
CA THR A 15 -1.30 19.42 -4.80
C THR A 15 -1.50 19.25 -6.30
N ILE A 16 -1.77 20.33 -7.05
CA ILE A 16 -1.86 20.28 -8.52
C ILE A 16 -0.49 19.96 -9.14
N SER A 17 0.62 20.51 -8.62
CA SER A 17 1.96 20.18 -9.10
C SER A 17 2.34 18.72 -8.81
N VAL A 18 1.99 18.18 -7.64
CA VAL A 18 2.23 16.76 -7.33
C VAL A 18 1.36 15.86 -8.20
N VAL A 19 0.09 16.19 -8.44
CA VAL A 19 -0.79 15.42 -9.34
C VAL A 19 -0.31 15.50 -10.79
N ALA A 20 0.16 16.65 -11.26
CA ALA A 20 0.72 16.81 -12.59
C ALA A 20 2.04 16.03 -12.76
N ILE A 21 2.88 16.00 -11.71
CA ILE A 21 4.08 15.15 -11.66
C ILE A 21 3.66 13.67 -11.69
N VAL A 22 2.71 13.25 -10.86
CA VAL A 22 2.17 11.87 -10.83
C VAL A 22 1.61 11.45 -12.19
N LEU A 23 0.92 12.33 -12.91
CA LEU A 23 0.39 12.08 -14.26
C LEU A 23 1.48 12.06 -15.33
N HIS A 24 2.59 12.78 -15.16
CA HIS A 24 3.68 12.78 -16.13
C HIS A 24 4.58 11.52 -16.03
N PHE A 25 4.58 10.86 -14.87
CA PHE A 25 5.36 9.65 -14.60
C PHE A 25 4.62 8.32 -14.89
N THR A 26 3.39 8.33 -15.42
CA THR A 26 2.62 7.11 -15.73
C THR A 26 3.10 6.35 -16.98
N SER A 27 4.21 6.73 -17.62
CA SER A 27 4.60 6.17 -18.93
C SER A 27 5.55 4.95 -18.88
N THR A 28 5.82 4.38 -17.72
CA THR A 28 6.64 3.16 -17.63
C THR A 28 5.94 2.13 -16.76
N LEU A 29 5.03 1.37 -17.39
CA LEU A 29 4.33 0.25 -16.76
C LEU A 29 5.17 -1.03 -16.85
N SER A 30 5.42 -1.64 -15.70
CA SER A 30 5.78 -3.05 -15.62
C SER A 30 4.49 -3.86 -15.47
N ALA A 31 4.22 -4.71 -16.46
CA ALA A 31 3.04 -5.55 -16.61
C ALA A 31 3.48 -6.88 -17.23
N LEU A 32 2.81 -7.98 -16.87
CA LEU A 32 3.16 -9.34 -17.31
C LEU A 32 2.79 -9.66 -18.76
N ARG A 33 1.96 -8.80 -19.36
CA ARG A 33 2.05 -8.47 -20.78
C ARG A 33 2.95 -7.25 -20.97
N ILE A 34 4.18 -7.51 -21.36
CA ILE A 34 5.21 -6.47 -21.54
C ILE A 34 5.05 -5.88 -22.94
N LYS A 35 4.82 -4.57 -22.99
CA LYS A 35 4.85 -3.80 -24.24
C LYS A 35 5.86 -2.69 -24.14
N GLY A 36 6.66 -2.52 -25.19
CA GLY A 36 7.61 -1.43 -25.23
C GLY A 36 8.45 -1.44 -26.49
N SER A 37 9.36 -0.48 -26.54
CA SER A 37 10.35 -0.33 -27.60
C SER A 37 11.74 -0.37 -27.00
N TRP A 38 12.64 -1.14 -27.58
CA TRP A 38 14.05 -1.17 -27.21
C TRP A 38 14.92 -0.77 -28.40
N ASN A 39 15.97 -0.01 -28.13
CA ASN A 39 16.93 0.45 -29.12
C ASN A 39 18.35 0.08 -28.67
N THR A 40 19.10 -0.59 -29.56
CA THR A 40 20.47 -1.06 -29.29
C THR A 40 21.47 0.07 -29.00
N ASN A 41 21.17 1.31 -29.37
CA ASN A 41 22.00 2.49 -29.10
C ASN A 41 21.96 2.93 -27.63
N ASN A 42 20.82 2.76 -26.97
CA ASN A 42 20.65 3.20 -25.58
C ASN A 42 21.29 2.19 -24.60
N ALA A 43 21.12 0.89 -24.89
CA ALA A 43 21.71 -0.18 -24.11
C ALA A 43 21.82 -1.45 -24.97
N ARG A 44 22.97 -2.14 -24.93
CA ARG A 44 23.21 -3.41 -25.65
C ARG A 44 22.41 -4.58 -25.07
N LEU A 45 22.10 -4.52 -23.78
CA LEU A 45 21.34 -5.49 -23.02
C LEU A 45 20.20 -4.74 -22.34
N THR A 46 18.99 -5.31 -22.37
CA THR A 46 17.90 -4.85 -21.53
C THR A 46 17.18 -6.04 -20.91
N VAL A 47 16.80 -5.90 -19.63
CA VAL A 47 15.95 -6.86 -18.92
C VAL A 47 14.51 -6.42 -19.12
N LEU A 48 13.72 -7.24 -19.79
CA LEU A 48 12.33 -6.92 -20.10
C LEU A 48 11.39 -7.24 -18.95
N ALA A 49 11.56 -8.40 -18.32
CA ALA A 49 10.75 -8.84 -17.19
C ALA A 49 11.45 -9.88 -16.34
N LYS A 50 10.91 -9.99 -15.13
CA LYS A 50 11.15 -11.05 -14.16
C LYS A 50 9.84 -11.81 -13.94
N PHE A 51 9.88 -13.14 -13.93
CA PHE A 51 8.70 -13.97 -13.69
C PHE A 51 9.05 -15.25 -12.95
N GLY A 52 8.26 -15.58 -11.93
CA GLY A 52 8.35 -16.83 -11.19
C GLY A 52 7.55 -17.92 -11.89
N PHE A 53 8.25 -18.88 -12.50
CA PHE A 53 7.62 -20.04 -13.11
C PHE A 53 7.48 -21.18 -12.09
N GLN A 54 6.34 -21.87 -12.13
CA GLN A 54 6.13 -23.11 -11.39
C GLN A 54 5.23 -24.05 -12.21
N GLN A 55 5.54 -25.35 -12.17
CA GLN A 55 4.63 -26.35 -12.68
C GLN A 55 3.36 -26.42 -11.80
N THR A 56 2.19 -26.12 -12.39
CA THR A 56 0.92 -26.01 -11.65
C THR A 56 0.35 -27.34 -11.18
N ASP A 57 0.64 -28.44 -11.87
CA ASP A 57 0.31 -29.80 -11.44
C ASP A 57 1.48 -30.76 -11.76
N PRO A 58 2.24 -31.20 -10.73
CA PRO A 58 3.31 -32.18 -10.91
C PRO A 58 2.82 -33.63 -10.84
N MET A 59 1.58 -33.90 -10.39
CA MET A 59 1.08 -35.27 -10.15
C MET A 59 0.37 -35.85 -11.38
N GLU A 60 -0.22 -35.04 -12.25
CA GLU A 60 -0.75 -35.51 -13.53
C GLU A 60 0.33 -35.55 -14.62
N GLN A 61 1.01 -36.69 -14.72
CA GLN A 61 2.07 -36.95 -15.72
C GLN A 61 1.61 -36.70 -17.18
N ALA A 62 0.30 -36.85 -17.45
CA ALA A 62 -0.33 -36.60 -18.75
C ALA A 62 -0.51 -35.11 -19.09
N ASP A 63 -0.71 -34.25 -18.09
CA ASP A 63 -0.88 -32.79 -18.24
C ASP A 63 0.39 -31.97 -17.97
N SER A 64 1.51 -32.65 -17.68
CA SER A 64 2.85 -32.05 -17.47
C SER A 64 3.35 -31.15 -18.60
N LYS A 65 2.79 -31.24 -19.81
CA LYS A 65 3.12 -30.34 -20.94
C LYS A 65 2.32 -29.03 -20.89
N ASN A 66 1.10 -29.09 -20.34
CA ASN A 66 0.15 -27.99 -20.27
C ASN A 66 0.31 -27.17 -18.99
N SER A 67 0.87 -27.76 -17.94
CA SER A 67 1.12 -27.13 -16.63
C SER A 67 2.42 -26.31 -16.55
N ARG A 68 3.19 -26.22 -17.64
CA ARG A 68 4.49 -25.54 -17.69
C ARG A 68 4.36 -24.03 -17.90
N GLY A 69 5.45 -23.32 -17.64
CA GLY A 69 5.61 -21.91 -17.98
C GLY A 69 5.72 -21.68 -19.49
N PHE A 70 5.06 -20.64 -19.99
CA PHE A 70 5.14 -20.22 -21.38
C PHE A 70 5.48 -18.73 -21.51
N ILE A 71 6.28 -18.42 -22.53
CA ILE A 71 6.59 -17.07 -22.96
C ILE A 71 6.25 -16.98 -24.43
N TYR A 72 5.34 -16.10 -24.82
CA TYR A 72 4.88 -16.01 -26.21
C TYR A 72 4.49 -14.59 -26.57
N GLY A 73 4.55 -14.24 -27.85
CA GLY A 73 4.24 -12.89 -28.29
C GLY A 73 4.89 -12.54 -29.62
N ASN A 74 4.78 -11.26 -29.98
CA ASN A 74 5.39 -10.74 -31.20
C ASN A 74 6.53 -9.79 -30.84
N ILE A 75 7.61 -9.86 -31.62
CA ILE A 75 8.70 -8.89 -31.59
C ILE A 75 8.91 -8.45 -33.03
N SER A 76 8.52 -7.21 -33.32
CA SER A 76 8.60 -6.61 -34.65
C SER A 76 9.66 -5.52 -34.70
N SER A 77 10.09 -5.18 -35.91
CA SER A 77 11.05 -4.11 -36.15
C SER A 77 10.56 -3.19 -37.26
N ASP A 78 10.82 -1.88 -37.14
CA ASP A 78 10.36 -0.90 -38.15
C ASP A 78 11.09 -1.04 -39.50
N PHE A 79 12.24 -1.72 -39.52
CA PHE A 79 13.06 -1.92 -40.71
C PHE A 79 13.52 -3.38 -40.83
N ASN A 80 13.73 -3.85 -42.07
CA ASN A 80 14.37 -5.13 -42.34
C ASN A 80 15.88 -4.99 -42.11
N PHE A 81 16.39 -5.65 -41.06
CA PHE A 81 17.81 -5.65 -40.71
C PHE A 81 18.49 -6.93 -41.21
N GLU A 82 19.73 -6.81 -41.71
CA GLU A 82 20.57 -7.98 -42.01
C GLU A 82 21.11 -8.61 -40.73
N SER A 83 21.35 -7.79 -39.69
CA SER A 83 21.83 -8.25 -38.39
C SER A 83 20.66 -8.52 -37.42
N ARG A 84 20.78 -9.58 -36.62
CA ARG A 84 19.70 -10.09 -35.75
C ARG A 84 19.98 -9.74 -34.29
N ALA A 85 18.94 -9.37 -33.57
CA ALA A 85 18.92 -9.38 -32.11
C ALA A 85 18.45 -10.75 -31.59
N VAL A 86 18.83 -11.08 -30.36
CA VAL A 86 18.45 -12.33 -29.71
C VAL A 86 17.65 -12.04 -28.45
N LEU A 87 16.54 -12.77 -28.29
CA LEU A 87 15.81 -12.87 -27.04
C LEU A 87 16.31 -14.10 -26.29
N ILE A 88 16.68 -13.93 -25.03
CA ILE A 88 17.20 -15.00 -24.18
C ILE A 88 16.41 -15.04 -22.88
N ILE A 89 16.13 -16.24 -22.39
CA ILE A 89 15.56 -16.46 -21.07
C ILE A 89 16.61 -17.09 -20.16
N VAL A 90 16.74 -16.58 -18.93
CA VAL A 90 17.71 -17.09 -17.96
C VAL A 90 17.13 -17.24 -16.58
N PRO A 91 17.49 -18.30 -15.83
CA PRO A 91 17.17 -18.40 -14.42
C PRO A 91 17.97 -17.37 -13.61
N GLN A 92 17.48 -17.01 -12.42
CA GLN A 92 18.08 -16.03 -11.52
C GLN A 92 19.56 -16.30 -11.24
N ILE A 93 19.96 -17.57 -11.16
CA ILE A 93 21.34 -18.00 -10.86
C ILE A 93 22.33 -17.54 -11.94
N LEU A 94 21.88 -17.44 -13.21
CA LEU A 94 22.73 -17.05 -14.33
C LEU A 94 22.73 -15.54 -14.59
N LEU A 95 21.76 -14.80 -14.06
CA LEU A 95 21.62 -13.35 -14.28
C LEU A 95 22.88 -12.54 -13.93
N PRO A 96 23.61 -12.78 -12.81
CA PRO A 96 24.79 -11.99 -12.46
C PRO A 96 25.89 -12.00 -13.52
N SER A 97 26.00 -13.07 -14.32
CA SER A 97 27.02 -13.21 -15.37
C SER A 97 26.90 -12.18 -16.50
N PHE A 98 25.73 -11.56 -16.65
CA PHE A 98 25.45 -10.53 -17.66
C PHE A 98 25.79 -9.09 -17.21
N PHE A 99 26.12 -8.89 -15.93
CA PHE A 99 26.35 -7.57 -15.33
C PHE A 99 27.72 -7.45 -14.63
N VAL A 100 28.67 -8.36 -14.92
CA VAL A 100 29.96 -8.48 -14.20
C VAL A 100 30.87 -7.28 -14.39
N ASP A 101 30.81 -6.63 -15.56
CA ASP A 101 31.56 -5.41 -15.86
C ASP A 101 30.59 -4.33 -16.34
N SER A 102 31.00 -3.06 -16.24
CA SER A 102 30.21 -1.90 -16.70
C SER A 102 29.45 -2.21 -18.01
N MET A 103 28.19 -1.77 -18.14
CA MET A 103 27.28 -2.09 -19.27
C MET A 103 27.88 -1.88 -20.69
N TYR A 104 29.02 -1.19 -20.81
CA TYR A 104 29.72 -0.92 -22.06
C TYR A 104 31.03 -1.71 -22.25
N GLY A 105 31.59 -2.33 -21.20
CA GLY A 105 32.91 -2.99 -21.21
C GLY A 105 32.90 -4.48 -21.52
N GLN A 106 31.78 -5.18 -21.32
CA GLN A 106 31.69 -6.63 -21.55
C GLN A 106 31.55 -6.95 -23.05
N SER A 107 32.32 -7.91 -23.55
CA SER A 107 32.19 -8.41 -24.92
C SER A 107 30.96 -9.35 -25.04
N CYS A 108 30.36 -9.43 -26.23
CA CYS A 108 29.25 -10.37 -26.46
C CYS A 108 29.66 -11.82 -26.15
N GLU A 109 30.92 -12.17 -26.42
CA GLU A 109 31.48 -13.49 -26.17
C GLU A 109 31.56 -13.83 -24.67
N SER A 110 32.03 -12.90 -23.83
CA SER A 110 32.10 -13.17 -22.38
C SER A 110 30.72 -13.19 -21.74
N MET A 111 29.82 -12.30 -22.16
CA MET A 111 28.44 -12.22 -21.68
C MET A 111 27.63 -13.48 -22.00
N LEU A 112 27.78 -14.04 -23.20
CA LEU A 112 26.97 -15.17 -23.68
C LEU A 112 27.65 -16.54 -23.55
N LYS A 113 28.82 -16.61 -22.91
CA LYS A 113 29.58 -17.86 -22.73
C LYS A 113 28.77 -18.96 -22.05
N ASN A 114 28.07 -18.62 -20.95
CA ASN A 114 27.23 -19.57 -20.20
C ASN A 114 25.97 -19.97 -20.98
N VAL A 115 25.41 -19.03 -21.75
CA VAL A 115 24.25 -19.32 -22.63
C VAL A 115 24.66 -20.28 -23.74
N SER A 116 25.87 -20.13 -24.28
CA SER A 116 26.35 -20.93 -25.41
C SER A 116 26.51 -22.41 -25.10
N SER A 117 26.70 -22.77 -23.84
CA SER A 117 26.77 -24.17 -23.40
C SER A 117 25.39 -24.79 -23.14
N LEU A 118 24.37 -23.96 -22.92
CA LEU A 118 23.01 -24.40 -22.56
C LEU A 118 22.06 -24.36 -23.76
N ALA A 119 22.09 -23.27 -24.54
CA ALA A 119 21.19 -22.99 -25.63
C ALA A 119 21.42 -23.92 -26.83
N PHE A 120 20.34 -24.43 -27.40
CA PHE A 120 20.39 -25.18 -28.65
C PHE A 120 20.30 -24.25 -29.87
N GLU A 121 21.27 -24.35 -30.78
CA GLU A 121 21.24 -23.74 -32.11
C GLU A 121 21.72 -24.73 -33.15
N THR A 122 21.00 -24.82 -34.26
CA THR A 122 21.24 -25.82 -35.30
C THR A 122 22.65 -25.80 -35.90
N LYS A 123 23.24 -24.61 -36.12
CA LYS A 123 24.53 -24.44 -36.81
C LYS A 123 25.71 -24.36 -35.85
N CYS A 124 25.59 -23.57 -34.80
CA CYS A 124 26.69 -23.17 -33.93
C CYS A 124 26.68 -23.86 -32.57
N MET A 125 25.52 -24.24 -32.06
CA MET A 125 25.36 -24.83 -30.73
C MET A 125 24.55 -26.13 -30.77
N PRO A 126 24.95 -27.14 -31.59
CA PRO A 126 24.15 -28.35 -31.82
C PRO A 126 24.12 -29.29 -30.60
N LYS A 127 25.03 -29.09 -29.64
CA LYS A 127 25.09 -29.88 -28.40
C LYS A 127 24.24 -29.31 -27.27
N GLY A 128 23.73 -28.08 -27.41
CA GLY A 128 22.83 -27.48 -26.43
C GLY A 128 21.53 -28.28 -26.34
N LYS A 129 20.92 -28.32 -25.16
CA LYS A 129 19.63 -28.99 -24.93
C LYS A 129 18.53 -28.03 -24.52
N GLY A 130 18.89 -26.83 -24.08
CA GLY A 130 17.97 -25.82 -23.58
C GLY A 130 17.33 -25.02 -24.71
N ASP A 131 16.00 -24.96 -24.69
CA ASP A 131 15.21 -24.09 -25.55
C ASP A 131 15.08 -22.69 -24.93
N ILE A 132 16.20 -21.97 -24.80
CA ILE A 132 16.30 -20.72 -24.01
C ILE A 132 16.52 -19.46 -24.85
N MET A 133 16.54 -19.59 -26.18
CA MET A 133 16.82 -18.46 -27.06
C MET A 133 15.96 -18.45 -28.32
N ARG A 134 15.66 -17.24 -28.80
CA ARG A 134 14.97 -16.99 -30.07
C ARG A 134 15.63 -15.84 -30.81
N TRP A 135 15.84 -16.01 -32.11
CA TRP A 135 16.14 -14.90 -32.99
C TRP A 135 14.88 -14.06 -33.20
N VAL A 136 15.03 -12.75 -33.19
CA VAL A 136 13.94 -11.83 -33.53
C VAL A 136 13.73 -11.86 -35.04
N ILE A 137 12.51 -12.18 -35.46
CA ILE A 137 12.10 -12.23 -36.87
C ILE A 137 10.88 -11.34 -37.03
N ASP A 138 10.98 -10.34 -37.89
CA ASP A 138 9.91 -9.37 -38.08
C ASP A 138 8.62 -10.01 -38.61
N GLY A 139 7.49 -9.66 -37.99
CA GLY A 139 6.16 -10.16 -38.34
C GLY A 139 5.82 -11.58 -37.86
N TYR A 140 6.69 -12.25 -37.10
CA TYR A 140 6.44 -13.61 -36.61
C TYR A 140 6.20 -13.67 -35.10
N GLN A 141 5.22 -14.50 -34.71
CA GLN A 141 4.98 -14.81 -33.31
C GLN A 141 6.01 -15.84 -32.80
N MET A 142 6.60 -15.57 -31.65
CA MET A 142 7.46 -16.51 -30.95
C MET A 142 6.70 -17.23 -29.83
N THR A 143 7.17 -18.43 -29.51
CA THR A 143 6.78 -19.17 -28.32
C THR A 143 8.01 -19.91 -27.77
N LEU A 144 8.19 -19.76 -26.46
CA LEU A 144 9.21 -20.40 -25.64
C LEU A 144 8.48 -21.14 -24.52
N ARG A 145 8.92 -22.37 -24.26
CA ARG A 145 8.40 -23.19 -23.18
C ARG A 145 9.51 -23.38 -22.16
N VAL A 146 9.22 -23.05 -20.91
CA VAL A 146 10.16 -23.26 -19.82
C VAL A 146 10.04 -24.73 -19.41
N GLU A 147 11.04 -25.55 -19.75
CA GLU A 147 11.00 -27.00 -19.52
C GLU A 147 11.29 -27.41 -18.07
N GLU A 148 11.95 -26.55 -17.30
CA GLU A 148 12.37 -26.79 -15.92
C GLU A 148 12.07 -25.51 -15.11
N PRO A 149 11.12 -25.52 -14.14
CA PRO A 149 11.49 -26.13 -12.85
C PRO A 149 10.31 -26.75 -12.03
N TYR A 150 10.57 -27.91 -11.42
CA TYR A 150 9.66 -28.55 -10.43
C TYR A 150 9.48 -27.69 -9.16
N THR A 151 10.52 -26.93 -8.81
CA THR A 151 10.53 -25.95 -7.72
C THR A 151 10.33 -24.56 -8.30
N PRO A 152 9.57 -23.65 -7.66
CA PRO A 152 9.42 -22.30 -8.16
C PRO A 152 10.77 -21.58 -8.25
N GLU A 153 11.06 -20.94 -9.38
CA GLU A 153 12.28 -20.15 -9.59
C GLU A 153 11.95 -18.92 -10.45
N TYR A 154 12.67 -17.81 -10.20
CA TYR A 154 12.59 -16.62 -11.04
C TYR A 154 13.40 -16.79 -12.33
N TRP A 155 12.76 -16.43 -13.43
CA TRP A 155 13.36 -16.33 -14.75
C TRP A 155 13.28 -14.89 -15.24
N TYR A 156 14.29 -14.51 -16.01
CA TYR A 156 14.44 -13.18 -16.57
C TYR A 156 14.42 -13.28 -18.10
N VAL A 157 13.68 -12.36 -18.72
CA VAL A 157 13.64 -12.21 -20.18
C VAL A 157 14.57 -11.08 -20.57
N LEU A 158 15.55 -11.39 -21.41
CA LEU A 158 16.61 -10.48 -21.84
C LEU A 158 16.51 -10.25 -23.35
N LEU A 159 16.63 -9.00 -23.78
CA LEU A 159 16.92 -8.64 -25.18
C LEU A 159 18.38 -8.22 -25.29
N ILE A 160 19.09 -8.84 -26.24
CA ILE A 160 20.52 -8.68 -26.41
C ILE A 160 20.87 -8.36 -27.86
N GLY A 161 21.63 -7.28 -28.04
CA GLY A 161 22.12 -6.81 -29.34
C GLY A 161 23.38 -7.53 -29.80
N CYS A 162 23.43 -8.86 -29.69
CA CYS A 162 24.55 -9.69 -30.13
C CYS A 162 24.07 -10.75 -31.13
N ASN A 163 24.90 -11.05 -32.13
CA ASN A 163 24.61 -12.03 -33.17
C ASN A 163 25.79 -13.02 -33.32
N LEU A 164 25.52 -14.19 -33.88
CA LEU A 164 26.55 -15.16 -34.23
C LEU A 164 27.06 -14.88 -35.64
N ASP A 165 28.39 -14.85 -35.79
CA ASP A 165 29.02 -14.75 -37.11
C ASP A 165 29.08 -16.12 -37.82
N ALA A 166 29.70 -16.16 -39.01
CA ALA A 166 29.87 -17.40 -39.75
C ALA A 166 30.77 -18.43 -39.04
N ASN A 167 31.65 -17.97 -38.14
CA ASN A 167 32.56 -18.79 -37.34
C ASN A 167 31.98 -19.19 -35.98
N CYS A 168 30.70 -18.87 -35.74
CA CYS A 168 30.02 -19.13 -34.48
C CYS A 168 30.58 -18.38 -33.27
N SER A 169 31.19 -17.21 -33.52
CA SER A 169 31.61 -16.27 -32.49
C SER A 169 30.57 -15.18 -32.28
N TRP A 170 30.33 -14.82 -31.02
CA TRP A 170 29.40 -13.75 -30.67
C TRP A 170 29.98 -12.38 -30.97
N ILE A 171 29.36 -11.68 -31.93
CA ILE A 171 29.73 -10.32 -32.34
C ILE A 171 28.62 -9.34 -31.97
N PRO A 172 28.95 -8.07 -31.67
CA PRO A 172 27.94 -7.04 -31.49
C PRO A 172 27.19 -6.79 -32.81
N THR A 173 25.91 -6.49 -32.69
CA THR A 173 25.08 -6.07 -33.81
C THR A 173 25.63 -4.75 -34.37
N LYS A 174 25.85 -4.70 -35.70
CA LYS A 174 26.42 -3.54 -36.37
C LYS A 174 25.36 -2.45 -36.64
N ASP A 175 24.12 -2.87 -36.84
CA ASP A 175 23.02 -1.96 -37.16
C ASP A 175 22.36 -1.41 -35.89
N LEU A 176 21.86 -0.18 -35.97
CA LEU A 176 20.93 0.34 -34.97
C LEU A 176 19.58 -0.33 -35.17
N ILE A 177 19.21 -1.21 -34.25
CA ILE A 177 17.94 -1.94 -34.29
C ILE A 177 17.00 -1.31 -33.26
N THR A 178 15.81 -0.92 -33.73
CA THR A 178 14.69 -0.57 -32.85
C THR A 178 13.66 -1.69 -32.93
N LEU A 179 13.40 -2.35 -31.80
CA LEU A 179 12.45 -3.44 -31.68
C LEU A 179 11.25 -2.99 -30.87
N HIS A 180 10.06 -3.32 -31.36
CA HIS A 180 8.80 -3.22 -30.62
C HIS A 180 8.37 -4.62 -30.21
N TYR A 181 8.05 -4.80 -28.93
CA TYR A 181 7.69 -6.11 -28.39
C TYR A 181 6.33 -6.07 -27.69
N ASP A 182 5.58 -7.17 -27.81
CA ASP A 182 4.34 -7.45 -27.09
C ASP A 182 4.38 -8.92 -26.64
N ILE A 183 4.85 -9.15 -25.42
CA ILE A 183 5.21 -10.47 -24.89
C ILE A 183 4.38 -10.80 -23.67
N TRP A 184 3.90 -12.03 -23.59
CA TRP A 184 3.15 -12.60 -22.49
C TRP A 184 3.99 -13.64 -21.74
N LEU A 185 3.92 -13.61 -20.41
CA LEU A 185 4.52 -14.60 -19.52
C LEU A 185 3.41 -15.26 -18.69
N THR A 186 3.28 -16.58 -18.77
CA THR A 186 2.16 -17.30 -18.13
C THR A 186 2.60 -18.59 -17.46
N ASN A 187 1.98 -18.90 -16.32
CA ASN A 187 2.08 -20.17 -15.61
C ASN A 187 0.97 -21.11 -16.10
N GLY A 188 1.24 -21.82 -17.19
CA GLY A 188 0.30 -22.71 -17.86
C GLY A 188 0.15 -22.42 -19.35
N SER A 189 -0.38 -23.41 -20.06
CA SER A 189 -0.60 -23.34 -21.50
C SER A 189 -1.58 -22.23 -21.89
N PRO A 190 -1.24 -21.40 -22.89
CA PRO A 190 -2.14 -20.36 -23.41
C PRO A 190 -3.49 -20.91 -23.91
N GLN A 191 -3.53 -22.20 -24.28
CA GLN A 191 -4.74 -22.86 -24.76
C GLN A 191 -5.76 -23.15 -23.65
N LEU A 192 -5.31 -23.21 -22.39
CA LEU A 192 -6.10 -23.63 -21.22
C LEU A 192 -6.32 -22.48 -20.23
N ARG A 193 -6.28 -21.24 -20.73
CA ARG A 193 -6.42 -20.01 -19.94
C ARG A 193 -7.65 -19.99 -19.00
N TYR A 194 -8.74 -20.62 -19.41
CA TYR A 194 -10.02 -20.59 -18.68
C TYR A 194 -10.07 -21.51 -17.46
N LEU A 195 -9.20 -22.53 -17.37
CA LEU A 195 -9.24 -23.48 -16.26
C LEU A 195 -8.81 -22.83 -14.94
N ASN A 196 -7.77 -21.97 -14.97
CA ASN A 196 -7.24 -21.33 -13.76
C ASN A 196 -6.90 -19.84 -14.01
N PRO A 197 -7.90 -18.94 -14.04
CA PRO A 197 -7.67 -17.53 -14.38
C PRO A 197 -6.79 -16.78 -13.36
N PHE A 198 -6.87 -17.12 -12.07
CA PHE A 198 -6.11 -16.47 -10.98
C PHE A 198 -4.70 -17.02 -10.76
N THR A 199 -4.27 -18.01 -11.54
CA THR A 199 -2.88 -18.53 -11.49
C THR A 199 -2.15 -18.37 -12.82
N HIS A 200 -2.88 -18.43 -13.94
CA HIS A 200 -2.29 -18.42 -15.27
C HIS A 200 -1.48 -17.16 -15.59
N GLN A 201 -2.04 -15.97 -15.30
CA GLN A 201 -1.38 -14.69 -15.58
C GLN A 201 -0.43 -14.24 -14.46
N PHE A 202 -0.44 -14.93 -13.32
CA PHE A 202 0.30 -14.50 -12.14
C PHE A 202 1.66 -15.17 -12.08
N SER A 203 2.68 -14.37 -11.80
CA SER A 203 3.97 -14.86 -11.34
C SER A 203 3.79 -15.63 -10.04
N PHE A 204 4.61 -16.65 -9.80
CA PHE A 204 4.47 -17.52 -8.64
C PHE A 204 4.36 -16.76 -7.29
N ASP A 205 5.13 -15.68 -7.14
CA ASP A 205 5.12 -14.81 -5.97
C ASP A 205 3.83 -14.00 -5.79
N GLU A 206 3.11 -13.71 -6.87
CA GLU A 206 1.84 -12.96 -6.85
C GLU A 206 0.60 -13.86 -6.89
N GLN A 207 0.74 -15.16 -7.14
CA GLN A 207 -0.39 -16.10 -7.06
C GLN A 207 -1.08 -16.03 -5.68
N ASP A 208 -2.36 -16.38 -5.61
CA ASP A 208 -3.21 -16.29 -4.40
C ASP A 208 -3.49 -14.86 -3.89
N SER A 209 -2.90 -13.83 -4.51
CA SER A 209 -3.14 -12.43 -4.11
C SER A 209 -4.58 -12.00 -4.34
N ALA A 210 -5.21 -12.48 -5.42
CA ALA A 210 -6.61 -12.19 -5.74
C ALA A 210 -7.55 -12.68 -4.64
N GLU A 211 -7.37 -13.93 -4.23
CA GLU A 211 -8.11 -14.62 -3.19
C GLU A 211 -7.93 -13.91 -1.85
N MET A 212 -6.69 -13.54 -1.50
CA MET A 212 -6.40 -12.76 -0.29
C MET A 212 -7.15 -11.43 -0.30
N PHE A 213 -7.08 -10.64 -1.38
CA PHE A 213 -7.79 -9.36 -1.46
C PHE A 213 -9.31 -9.53 -1.39
N LEU A 214 -9.89 -10.53 -2.08
CA LEU A 214 -11.32 -10.82 -2.04
C LEU A 214 -11.79 -11.15 -0.61
N ILE A 215 -11.08 -12.03 0.09
CA ILE A 215 -11.40 -12.39 1.49
C ILE A 215 -11.37 -11.14 2.38
N PHE A 216 -10.34 -10.30 2.27
CA PHE A 216 -10.26 -9.09 3.10
C PHE A 216 -11.29 -8.03 2.72
N VAL A 217 -11.66 -7.88 1.44
CA VAL A 217 -12.78 -7.01 1.04
C VAL A 217 -14.06 -7.48 1.72
N LEU A 218 -14.34 -8.78 1.78
CA LEU A 218 -15.50 -9.33 2.48
C LEU A 218 -15.44 -9.05 3.98
N LEU A 219 -14.30 -9.33 4.63
CA LEU A 219 -14.12 -9.09 6.07
C LEU A 219 -14.27 -7.62 6.46
N TYR A 220 -13.66 -6.71 5.71
CA TYR A 220 -13.78 -5.27 5.96
C TYR A 220 -15.18 -4.74 5.63
N SER A 221 -15.87 -5.31 4.63
CA SER A 221 -17.28 -4.98 4.36
C SER A 221 -18.18 -5.37 5.53
N MET A 222 -17.97 -6.55 6.12
CA MET A 222 -18.67 -6.94 7.35
C MET A 222 -18.35 -6.00 8.51
N LEU A 223 -17.09 -5.58 8.65
CA LEU A 223 -16.69 -4.62 9.68
C LEU A 223 -17.32 -3.24 9.47
N CYS A 224 -17.46 -2.77 8.22
CA CYS A 224 -18.23 -1.57 7.87
C CYS A 224 -19.68 -1.67 8.34
N LEU A 225 -20.34 -2.80 8.09
CA LEU A 225 -21.72 -3.04 8.54
C LEU A 225 -21.84 -3.05 10.06
N CYS A 226 -20.89 -3.69 10.75
CA CYS A 226 -20.80 -3.66 12.22
C CYS A 226 -20.64 -2.23 12.74
N GLN A 227 -19.73 -1.45 12.17
CA GLN A 227 -19.50 -0.06 12.55
C GLN A 227 -20.72 0.83 12.26
N TRP A 228 -21.37 0.66 11.12
CA TRP A 228 -22.63 1.33 10.79
C TRP A 228 -23.71 1.02 11.84
N ARG A 229 -23.88 -0.25 12.18
CA ARG A 229 -24.83 -0.69 13.21
C ARG A 229 -24.51 -0.07 14.58
N ALA A 230 -23.25 -0.05 14.98
CA ALA A 230 -22.80 0.59 16.21
C ALA A 230 -23.19 2.08 16.26
N LEU A 231 -23.03 2.81 15.14
CA LEU A 231 -23.44 4.21 15.05
C LEU A 231 -24.97 4.37 15.19
N THR A 232 -25.76 3.52 14.52
CA THR A 232 -27.24 3.58 14.61
C THR A 232 -27.78 3.28 16.00
N LEU A 233 -27.19 2.32 16.72
CA LEU A 233 -27.59 1.94 18.07
C LEU A 233 -27.25 3.00 19.13
N SER A 234 -26.30 3.88 18.83
CA SER A 234 -25.76 4.80 19.83
C SER A 234 -26.73 5.93 20.23
N HIS A 235 -27.85 6.17 19.50
CA HIS A 235 -28.92 7.14 19.85
C HIS A 235 -28.46 8.55 20.31
N TYR A 236 -27.20 8.95 20.08
CA TYR A 236 -26.71 10.27 20.45
C TYR A 236 -27.02 11.28 19.33
N PRO A 237 -27.43 12.52 19.67
CA PRO A 237 -27.67 13.57 18.68
C PRO A 237 -26.38 14.04 17.97
N ARG A 238 -25.18 13.68 18.46
CA ARG A 238 -23.88 13.98 17.84
C ARG A 238 -22.94 12.77 17.90
N ILE A 239 -22.39 12.40 16.74
CA ILE A 239 -21.37 11.36 16.63
C ILE A 239 -20.06 11.87 17.25
N VAL A 240 -19.52 11.12 18.21
CA VAL A 240 -18.26 11.46 18.90
C VAL A 240 -17.09 11.47 17.90
N PRO A 241 -16.15 12.43 17.98
CA PRO A 241 -15.02 12.54 17.04
C PRO A 241 -14.21 11.25 16.83
N ARG A 242 -13.97 10.45 17.88
CA ARG A 242 -13.26 9.15 17.79
C ARG A 242 -13.97 8.13 16.90
N GLN A 243 -15.30 8.09 16.95
CA GLN A 243 -16.11 7.21 16.11
C GLN A 243 -16.10 7.67 14.64
N LYS A 244 -16.06 8.98 14.40
CA LYS A 244 -15.90 9.53 13.04
C LYS A 244 -14.55 9.13 12.45
N LEU A 245 -13.46 9.25 13.23
CA LEU A 245 -12.12 8.88 12.80
C LEU A 245 -12.02 7.37 12.54
N LEU A 246 -12.56 6.52 13.43
CA LEU A 246 -12.60 5.07 13.23
C LEU A 246 -13.40 4.69 11.96
N THR A 247 -14.55 5.33 11.74
CA THR A 247 -15.35 5.10 10.53
C THR A 247 -14.59 5.52 9.27
N CYS A 248 -13.86 6.64 9.31
CA CYS A 248 -12.98 7.07 8.22
C CYS A 248 -11.86 6.05 7.94
N ILE A 249 -11.21 5.52 8.98
CA ILE A 249 -10.16 4.49 8.86
C ILE A 249 -10.72 3.24 8.17
N ILE A 250 -11.87 2.74 8.61
CA ILE A 250 -12.49 1.53 8.05
C ILE A 250 -12.93 1.77 6.60
N ALA A 251 -13.58 2.91 6.31
CA ALA A 251 -14.05 3.24 4.97
C ALA A 251 -12.87 3.38 3.99
N THR A 252 -11.84 4.14 4.34
CA THR A 252 -10.65 4.32 3.50
C THR A 252 -9.89 3.00 3.28
N LYS A 253 -9.81 2.15 4.31
CA LYS A 253 -9.23 0.79 4.17
C LYS A 253 -10.01 -0.07 3.19
N THR A 254 -11.34 -0.05 3.30
CA THR A 254 -12.24 -0.85 2.47
C THR A 254 -12.18 -0.41 1.01
N VAL A 255 -12.26 0.91 0.74
CA VAL A 255 -12.13 1.45 -0.61
C VAL A 255 -10.76 1.13 -1.20
N GLY A 256 -9.68 1.26 -0.42
CA GLY A 256 -8.34 0.88 -0.86
C GLY A 256 -8.22 -0.60 -1.25
N LEU A 257 -8.82 -1.50 -0.46
CA LEU A 257 -8.85 -2.93 -0.77
C LEU A 257 -9.70 -3.26 -2.01
N ILE A 258 -10.84 -2.57 -2.20
CA ILE A 258 -11.68 -2.74 -3.40
C ILE A 258 -10.91 -2.33 -4.66
N LEU A 259 -10.18 -1.21 -4.62
CA LEU A 259 -9.35 -0.76 -5.75
C LEU A 259 -8.22 -1.75 -6.06
N GLN A 260 -7.57 -2.34 -5.04
CA GLN A 260 -6.58 -3.39 -5.26
C GLN A 260 -7.20 -4.66 -5.83
N CYS A 261 -8.35 -5.08 -5.31
CA CYS A 261 -9.08 -6.22 -5.83
C CYS A 261 -9.45 -6.02 -7.30
N LEU A 262 -9.93 -4.82 -7.67
CA LEU A 262 -10.20 -4.46 -9.06
C LEU A 262 -8.94 -4.58 -9.93
N ASN A 263 -7.81 -4.03 -9.49
CA ASN A 263 -6.54 -4.14 -10.20
C ASN A 263 -6.17 -5.59 -10.46
N VAL A 264 -6.22 -6.44 -9.44
CA VAL A 264 -5.82 -7.85 -9.51
C VAL A 264 -6.78 -8.69 -10.35
N VAL A 265 -8.09 -8.42 -10.29
CA VAL A 265 -9.09 -9.10 -11.12
C VAL A 265 -8.94 -8.72 -12.60
N VAL A 266 -8.73 -7.44 -12.90
CA VAL A 266 -8.44 -7.00 -14.27
C VAL A 266 -7.13 -7.62 -14.75
N PHE A 267 -6.11 -7.63 -13.89
CA PHE A 267 -4.82 -8.25 -14.17
C PHE A 267 -4.94 -9.74 -14.52
N ALA A 268 -5.81 -10.51 -13.85
CA ALA A 268 -6.10 -11.90 -14.22
C ALA A 268 -6.65 -12.04 -15.66
N TYR A 269 -7.36 -11.02 -16.14
CA TYR A 269 -7.98 -10.99 -17.47
C TYR A 269 -7.10 -10.40 -18.58
N ASP A 270 -6.16 -9.50 -18.31
CA ASP A 270 -5.36 -8.84 -19.35
C ASP A 270 -3.84 -8.93 -19.16
N GLY A 271 -3.37 -9.42 -18.02
CA GLY A 271 -1.95 -9.48 -17.65
C GLY A 271 -1.30 -8.11 -17.42
N GLN A 272 -2.09 -7.03 -17.37
CA GLN A 272 -1.61 -5.65 -17.19
C GLN A 272 -2.16 -5.00 -15.92
N GLY A 273 -3.44 -5.24 -15.60
CA GLY A 273 -4.11 -4.59 -14.48
C GLY A 273 -4.35 -3.10 -14.72
N VAL A 274 -4.79 -2.42 -13.66
CA VAL A 274 -5.10 -0.98 -13.70
C VAL A 274 -4.15 -0.26 -12.75
N MET A 275 -3.07 0.31 -13.29
CA MET A 275 -2.03 1.01 -12.51
C MET A 275 -2.62 2.08 -11.58
N LEU A 276 -3.59 2.87 -12.05
CA LEU A 276 -4.24 3.88 -11.22
C LEU A 276 -5.00 3.27 -10.03
N ALA A 277 -5.69 2.15 -10.24
CA ALA A 277 -6.38 1.45 -9.16
C ALA A 277 -5.38 0.87 -8.15
N ARG A 278 -4.23 0.32 -8.62
CA ARG A 278 -3.13 -0.13 -7.76
C ARG A 278 -2.54 1.02 -6.93
N LEU A 279 -2.27 2.17 -7.56
CA LEU A 279 -1.68 3.33 -6.89
C LEU A 279 -2.63 3.90 -5.84
N PHE A 280 -3.87 4.25 -6.23
CA PHE A 280 -4.86 4.80 -5.30
C PHE A 280 -5.25 3.78 -4.22
N GLY A 281 -5.29 2.49 -4.56
CA GLY A 281 -5.52 1.40 -3.63
C GLY A 281 -4.50 1.37 -2.50
N GLU A 282 -3.19 1.36 -2.82
CA GLU A 282 -2.14 1.42 -1.81
C GLU A 282 -2.13 2.76 -1.05
N MET A 283 -2.36 3.88 -1.72
CA MET A 283 -2.42 5.19 -1.06
C MET A 283 -3.52 5.25 0.00
N LEU A 284 -4.73 4.77 -0.31
CA LEU A 284 -5.84 4.74 0.65
C LEU A 284 -5.58 3.75 1.80
N ARG A 285 -4.95 2.61 1.51
CA ARG A 285 -4.50 1.64 2.52
C ARG A 285 -3.48 2.26 3.47
N LEU A 286 -2.51 3.01 2.94
CA LEU A 286 -1.48 3.70 3.72
C LEU A 286 -2.10 4.83 4.55
N TRP A 287 -2.96 5.64 3.94
CA TRP A 287 -3.70 6.69 4.62
C TRP A 287 -4.47 6.15 5.84
N SER A 288 -5.20 5.05 5.64
CA SER A 288 -5.93 4.37 6.71
C SER A 288 -5.01 3.96 7.88
N ILE A 289 -3.82 3.42 7.59
CA ILE A 289 -2.83 3.07 8.62
C ILE A 289 -2.35 4.34 9.34
N CYS A 290 -1.99 5.40 8.62
CA CYS A 290 -1.55 6.67 9.23
C CYS A 290 -2.64 7.26 10.15
N CYS A 291 -3.91 7.25 9.71
CA CYS A 291 -5.05 7.67 10.53
C CYS A 291 -5.26 6.76 11.75
N LEU A 292 -5.02 5.45 11.63
CA LEU A 292 -5.05 4.54 12.77
C LEU A 292 -3.97 4.88 13.80
N CYS A 293 -2.77 5.26 13.35
CA CYS A 293 -1.71 5.76 14.24
C CYS A 293 -2.16 7.02 14.97
N LEU A 294 -2.77 7.97 14.25
CA LEU A 294 -3.32 9.20 14.83
C LEU A 294 -4.35 8.87 15.90
N LEU A 295 -5.30 7.98 15.58
CA LEU A 295 -6.34 7.58 16.53
C LEU A 295 -5.72 7.00 17.80
N LEU A 296 -4.74 6.10 17.68
CA LEU A 296 -4.07 5.49 18.84
C LEU A 296 -3.26 6.51 19.66
N LEU A 297 -2.56 7.44 19.01
CA LEU A 297 -1.83 8.52 19.68
C LEU A 297 -2.77 9.49 20.41
N LEU A 298 -3.91 9.81 19.81
CA LEU A 298 -4.91 10.65 20.47
C LEU A 298 -5.54 9.91 21.66
N LEU A 299 -5.85 8.61 21.50
CA LEU A 299 -6.36 7.78 22.60
C LEU A 299 -5.35 7.69 23.75
N SER A 300 -4.06 7.54 23.47
CA SER A 300 -3.02 7.49 24.50
C SER A 300 -2.82 8.81 25.24
N ARG A 301 -3.23 9.95 24.67
CA ARG A 301 -3.23 11.27 25.34
C ARG A 301 -4.49 11.55 26.15
N GLY A 302 -5.43 10.61 26.17
CA GLY A 302 -6.73 10.81 26.81
C GLY A 302 -7.68 11.70 26.00
N TRP A 303 -7.56 11.75 24.67
CA TRP A 303 -8.54 12.43 23.80
C TRP A 303 -9.98 11.93 23.99
N SER A 304 -10.14 10.71 24.50
CA SER A 304 -11.44 10.14 24.85
C SER A 304 -11.83 10.32 26.34
N LEU A 305 -10.94 10.86 27.16
CA LEU A 305 -10.93 10.81 28.63
C LEU A 305 -10.87 12.21 29.29
N SER A 306 -10.85 13.31 28.52
CA SER A 306 -10.78 14.66 29.09
C SER A 306 -11.16 15.76 28.10
N ASP A 307 -12.25 16.48 28.37
CA ASP A 307 -12.57 17.79 27.78
C ASP A 307 -12.23 18.89 28.81
N GLN A 308 -10.93 19.15 29.02
CA GLN A 308 -10.50 20.41 29.63
C GLN A 308 -10.16 21.44 28.52
N PRO A 309 -10.63 22.70 28.59
CA PRO A 309 -11.03 23.40 27.38
C PRO A 309 -9.93 24.19 26.66
N SER A 310 -8.74 24.39 27.23
CA SER A 310 -7.76 25.35 26.69
C SER A 310 -6.32 24.82 26.54
N THR A 311 -5.82 24.00 27.46
CA THR A 311 -4.43 23.49 27.44
C THR A 311 -4.28 22.18 26.65
N LEU A 312 -5.28 21.30 26.67
CA LEU A 312 -5.28 20.05 25.90
C LEU A 312 -5.55 20.27 24.40
N LEU A 313 -6.33 21.29 24.04
CA LEU A 313 -6.61 21.63 22.64
C LEU A 313 -5.33 22.06 21.90
N SER A 314 -4.48 22.87 22.55
CA SER A 314 -3.18 23.28 21.98
C SER A 314 -2.19 22.11 21.93
N SER A 315 -2.19 21.24 22.94
CA SER A 315 -1.37 20.02 23.00
C SER A 315 -1.74 19.01 21.89
N ASN A 316 -3.04 18.77 21.68
CA ASN A 316 -3.54 17.90 20.62
C ASN A 316 -3.31 18.49 19.23
N ARG A 317 -3.40 19.82 19.07
CA ARG A 317 -3.05 20.50 17.81
C ARG A 317 -1.57 20.28 17.45
N ASN A 318 -0.68 20.35 18.43
CA ASN A 318 0.74 20.06 18.21
C ASN A 318 0.96 18.59 17.84
N ALA A 319 0.25 17.66 18.49
CA ALA A 319 0.32 16.24 18.14
C ALA A 319 -0.18 15.97 16.71
N ILE A 320 -1.28 16.59 16.29
CA ILE A 320 -1.80 16.49 14.92
C ILE A 320 -0.81 17.09 13.91
N LEU A 321 -0.17 18.22 14.24
CA LEU A 321 0.84 18.84 13.39
C LEU A 321 2.05 17.92 13.20
N ILE A 322 2.61 17.37 14.29
CA ILE A 322 3.74 16.44 14.24
C ILE A 322 3.35 15.17 13.47
N TRP A 323 2.17 14.61 13.73
CA TRP A 323 1.63 13.47 12.99
C TRP A 323 1.50 13.78 11.49
N SER A 324 1.04 14.98 11.13
CA SER A 324 0.90 15.41 9.75
C SER A 324 2.25 15.46 9.05
N ILE A 325 3.30 15.95 9.72
CA ILE A 325 4.67 15.97 9.18
C ILE A 325 5.17 14.53 8.98
N LEU A 326 5.05 13.67 10.00
CA LEU A 326 5.48 12.26 9.90
C LEU A 326 4.72 11.51 8.79
N THR A 327 3.43 11.77 8.64
CA THR A 327 2.59 11.19 7.60
C THR A 327 3.01 11.69 6.21
N ALA A 328 3.25 12.99 6.04
CA ALA A 328 3.74 13.55 4.79
C ALA A 328 5.08 12.93 4.36
N THR A 329 6.02 12.78 5.31
CA THR A 329 7.30 12.08 5.06
C THR A 329 7.07 10.62 4.67
N HIS A 330 6.14 9.93 5.33
CA HIS A 330 5.81 8.55 5.01
C HIS A 330 5.24 8.40 3.59
N PHE A 331 4.39 9.33 3.14
CA PHE A 331 3.91 9.36 1.76
C PHE A 331 5.02 9.67 0.76
N ALA A 332 5.92 10.61 1.07
CA ALA A 332 7.06 10.92 0.21
C ALA A 332 7.96 9.69 0.01
N LEU A 333 8.29 8.95 1.08
CA LEU A 333 9.07 7.71 1.01
C LEU A 333 8.32 6.62 0.23
N PHE A 334 7.00 6.51 0.39
CA PHE A 334 6.17 5.59 -0.40
C PHE A 334 6.26 5.92 -1.90
N PHE A 335 6.11 7.18 -2.29
CA PHE A 335 6.20 7.59 -3.69
C PHE A 335 7.59 7.33 -4.28
N ILE A 336 8.65 7.61 -3.51
CA ILE A 336 10.02 7.30 -3.93
C ILE A 336 10.18 5.80 -4.16
N ASN A 337 9.68 4.97 -3.24
CA ASN A 337 9.74 3.51 -3.40
C ASN A 337 8.97 3.04 -4.63
N PHE A 338 7.72 3.49 -4.77
CA PHE A 338 6.79 3.02 -5.81
C PHE A 338 7.24 3.39 -7.22
N PHE A 339 7.89 4.55 -7.41
CA PHE A 339 8.30 5.01 -8.74
C PHE A 339 9.77 4.78 -9.09
N PHE A 340 10.67 4.77 -8.10
CA PHE A 340 12.12 4.75 -8.36
C PHE A 340 12.84 3.47 -7.89
N VAL A 341 12.23 2.69 -6.99
CA VAL A 341 12.89 1.51 -6.40
C VAL A 341 12.29 0.19 -6.91
N ASP A 342 10.99 0.15 -7.22
CA ASP A 342 10.32 -0.99 -7.87
C ASP A 342 10.75 -1.11 -9.36
N ASP A 343 12.05 -1.31 -9.63
CA ASP A 343 12.58 -1.64 -10.95
C ASP A 343 12.79 -3.16 -11.07
N VAL A 344 12.62 -3.71 -12.28
CA VAL A 344 12.65 -5.16 -12.61
C VAL A 344 13.94 -5.84 -12.15
N LEU A 345 15.03 -5.08 -12.05
CA LEU A 345 16.36 -5.59 -11.70
C LEU A 345 16.62 -5.67 -10.18
N HIS A 346 15.89 -4.90 -9.39
CA HIS A 346 16.16 -4.73 -7.97
C HIS A 346 15.04 -5.40 -7.15
N ASP A 347 15.30 -6.63 -6.70
CA ASP A 347 14.45 -7.42 -5.77
C ASP A 347 14.41 -6.80 -4.36
N ILE A 348 14.01 -5.54 -4.29
CA ILE A 348 14.07 -4.73 -3.09
C ILE A 348 12.66 -4.54 -2.55
N ASP A 349 12.23 -5.48 -1.72
CA ASP A 349 11.04 -5.32 -0.87
C ASP A 349 11.18 -4.05 0.01
N VAL A 350 10.07 -3.56 0.57
CA VAL A 350 10.04 -2.49 1.59
C VAL A 350 11.03 -2.75 2.74
N PHE A 351 11.36 -4.00 3.02
CA PHE A 351 12.31 -4.38 4.08
C PHE A 351 13.78 -4.38 3.66
N LYS A 352 14.07 -4.09 2.40
CA LYS A 352 15.42 -3.99 1.84
C LYS A 352 15.70 -2.63 1.20
N SER A 353 14.65 -1.85 0.93
CA SER A 353 14.77 -0.55 0.30
C SER A 353 15.11 0.51 1.33
N TRP A 354 15.96 1.48 0.93
CA TRP A 354 16.25 2.62 1.78
C TRP A 354 14.99 3.44 2.13
N PRO A 355 14.00 3.67 1.23
CA PRO A 355 12.77 4.37 1.61
C PRO A 355 11.93 3.52 2.57
N GLY A 356 11.94 2.20 2.39
CA GLY A 356 11.25 1.27 3.25
C GLY A 356 11.81 1.21 4.67
N TYR A 357 13.14 1.22 4.84
CA TYR A 357 13.76 1.43 6.15
C TYR A 357 13.34 2.76 6.78
N GLY A 358 13.23 3.83 5.97
CA GLY A 358 12.70 5.12 6.44
C GLY A 358 11.27 5.01 6.98
N MET A 359 10.38 4.29 6.29
CA MET A 359 9.01 4.04 6.75
C MET A 359 8.98 3.27 8.08
N LEU A 360 9.87 2.28 8.26
CA LEU A 360 10.01 1.54 9.52
C LEU A 360 10.55 2.41 10.66
N ILE A 361 11.52 3.28 10.39
CA ILE A 361 12.05 4.22 11.40
C ILE A 361 10.96 5.17 11.86
N ILE A 362 10.16 5.74 10.94
CA ILE A 362 9.00 6.57 11.28
C ILE A 362 8.04 5.80 12.20
N ARG A 363 7.80 4.52 11.89
CA ARG A 363 6.98 3.63 12.71
C ARG A 363 7.53 3.46 14.13
N MET A 364 8.84 3.28 14.27
CA MET A 364 9.50 3.16 15.57
C MET A 364 9.44 4.46 16.38
N ILE A 365 9.58 5.62 15.72
CA ILE A 365 9.40 6.93 16.36
C ILE A 365 7.96 7.07 16.88
N GLN A 366 6.96 6.71 16.06
CA GLN A 366 5.56 6.71 16.49
C GLN A 366 5.30 5.74 17.65
N ALA A 367 5.93 4.56 17.64
CA ALA A 367 5.82 3.57 18.71
C ALA A 367 6.38 4.10 20.04
N LEU A 368 7.56 4.72 20.00
CA LEU A 368 8.18 5.33 21.19
C LEU A 368 7.31 6.46 21.72
N TRP A 369 6.79 7.32 20.83
CA TRP A 369 5.89 8.39 21.21
C TRP A 369 4.59 7.86 21.83
N PHE A 370 3.97 6.84 21.22
CA PHE A 370 2.80 6.19 21.78
C PHE A 370 3.08 5.61 23.18
N LEU A 371 4.23 4.95 23.36
CA LEU A 371 4.63 4.41 24.66
C LEU A 371 4.81 5.49 25.73
N THR A 372 5.44 6.62 25.39
CA THR A 372 5.63 7.72 26.36
C THR A 372 4.31 8.35 26.78
N GLU A 373 3.39 8.55 25.84
CA GLU A 373 2.06 9.10 26.14
C GLU A 373 1.19 8.12 26.92
N MET A 374 1.26 6.82 26.58
CA MET A 374 0.55 5.80 27.33
C MET A 374 1.02 5.73 28.78
N ARG A 375 2.34 5.76 29.03
CA ARG A 375 2.87 5.79 30.41
C ARG A 375 2.37 7.01 31.17
N PHE A 376 2.49 8.19 30.56
CA PHE A 376 2.01 9.42 31.18
C PHE A 376 0.51 9.38 31.52
N SER A 377 -0.31 8.79 30.65
CA SER A 377 -1.74 8.63 30.90
C SER A 377 -2.07 7.60 31.99
N ILE A 378 -1.28 6.53 32.11
CA ILE A 378 -1.43 5.54 33.19
C ILE A 378 -1.05 6.17 34.54
N ASP A 379 0.08 6.89 34.59
CA ASP A 379 0.58 7.51 35.84
C ASP A 379 -0.34 8.63 36.36
N ARG A 380 -1.20 9.19 35.51
CA ARG A 380 -2.15 10.25 35.85
C ARG A 380 -3.53 9.72 36.27
N GLU A 381 -3.81 8.44 36.06
CA GLU A 381 -5.10 7.85 36.37
C GLU A 381 -5.11 7.37 37.83
N ASP A 382 -5.98 7.94 38.66
CA ASP A 382 -6.08 7.59 40.09
C ASP A 382 -6.83 6.26 40.33
N ASP A 383 -7.63 5.80 39.35
CA ASP A 383 -8.38 4.53 39.42
C ASP A 383 -7.52 3.36 38.91
N GLU A 384 -7.14 2.47 39.84
CA GLU A 384 -6.32 1.28 39.55
C GLU A 384 -6.93 0.37 38.47
N ASP A 385 -8.26 0.17 38.46
CA ASP A 385 -8.93 -0.70 37.48
C ASP A 385 -8.80 -0.11 36.06
N ARG A 386 -8.89 1.22 35.95
CA ARG A 386 -8.81 1.94 34.67
C ARG A 386 -7.37 2.03 34.18
N ALA A 387 -6.42 2.22 35.08
CA ALA A 387 -4.99 2.19 34.79
C ALA A 387 -4.56 0.80 34.27
N GLU A 388 -4.99 -0.29 34.91
CA GLU A 388 -4.71 -1.66 34.46
C GLU A 388 -5.29 -1.93 33.07
N PHE A 389 -6.53 -1.49 32.81
CA PHE A 389 -7.17 -1.62 31.51
C PHE A 389 -6.39 -0.87 30.40
N LEU A 390 -5.96 0.37 30.68
CA LEU A 390 -5.14 1.17 29.77
C LEU A 390 -3.79 0.51 29.49
N ALA A 391 -3.16 -0.08 30.51
CA ALA A 391 -1.90 -0.81 30.36
C ALA A 391 -2.03 -2.02 29.43
N HIS A 392 -3.10 -2.82 29.59
CA HIS A 392 -3.36 -3.99 28.73
C HIS A 392 -3.62 -3.60 27.27
N ILE A 393 -4.45 -2.59 27.04
CA ILE A 393 -4.72 -2.08 25.69
C ILE A 393 -3.46 -1.45 25.08
N GLY A 394 -2.72 -0.67 25.87
CA GLY A 394 -1.45 -0.06 25.47
C GLY A 394 -0.43 -1.11 25.05
N ALA A 395 -0.28 -2.18 25.82
CA ALA A 395 0.61 -3.30 25.48
C ALA A 395 0.20 -3.98 24.16
N GLY A 396 -1.09 -4.25 23.96
CA GLY A 396 -1.60 -4.84 22.72
C GLY A 396 -1.29 -3.99 21.48
N TYR A 397 -1.56 -2.68 21.55
CA TYR A 397 -1.27 -1.78 20.42
C TYR A 397 0.22 -1.47 20.25
N LEU A 398 1.03 -1.54 21.31
CA LEU A 398 2.49 -1.43 21.21
C LEU A 398 3.06 -2.59 20.37
N VAL A 399 2.55 -3.81 20.56
CA VAL A 399 2.88 -4.96 19.69
C VAL A 399 2.48 -4.66 18.25
N TRP A 400 1.30 -4.08 18.02
CA TRP A 400 0.87 -3.66 16.67
C TRP A 400 1.74 -2.54 16.05
N PHE A 401 2.38 -1.69 16.86
CA PHE A 401 3.34 -0.71 16.35
C PHE A 401 4.66 -1.34 15.90
N ILE A 402 5.18 -2.31 16.67
CA ILE A 402 6.53 -2.87 16.51
C ILE A 402 6.56 -4.06 15.55
N TYR A 403 5.44 -4.79 15.38
CA TYR A 403 5.42 -6.00 14.55
C TYR A 403 5.92 -5.81 13.11
N PRO A 404 5.73 -4.67 12.39
CA PRO A 404 6.24 -4.54 11.02
C PRO A 404 7.77 -4.61 10.99
N SER A 405 8.45 -4.03 11.99
CA SER A 405 9.91 -4.10 12.12
C SER A 405 10.38 -5.53 12.39
N ALA A 406 9.71 -6.24 13.29
CA ALA A 406 9.99 -7.65 13.56
C ALA A 406 9.74 -8.54 12.33
N LEU A 407 8.64 -8.28 11.61
CA LEU A 407 8.30 -8.97 10.36
C LEU A 407 9.39 -8.79 9.31
N GLY A 408 9.97 -7.59 9.19
CA GLY A 408 11.09 -7.34 8.28
C GLY A 408 12.30 -8.24 8.54
N VAL A 409 12.65 -8.44 9.81
CA VAL A 409 13.74 -9.35 10.20
C VAL A 409 13.39 -10.79 9.85
N ILE A 410 12.18 -11.24 10.18
CA ILE A 410 11.73 -12.62 9.89
C ILE A 410 11.74 -12.89 8.39
N VAL A 411 11.17 -11.98 7.59
CA VAL A 411 11.05 -12.13 6.14
C VAL A 411 12.41 -12.09 5.44
N SER A 412 13.44 -11.49 6.06
CA SER A 412 14.81 -11.52 5.53
C SER A 412 15.37 -12.94 5.37
N PHE A 413 14.89 -13.89 6.19
CA PHE A 413 15.28 -15.31 6.14
C PHE A 413 14.40 -16.15 5.19
N ILE A 414 13.28 -15.61 4.72
CA ILE A 414 12.35 -16.30 3.83
C ILE A 414 12.83 -16.13 2.38
N SER A 415 12.61 -17.10 1.49
CA SER A 415 12.94 -16.96 0.07
C SER A 415 12.06 -15.91 -0.61
N VAL A 416 12.63 -15.15 -1.55
CA VAL A 416 12.00 -14.00 -2.23
C VAL A 416 10.62 -14.35 -2.80
N LEU A 417 10.50 -15.56 -3.37
CA LEU A 417 9.28 -16.10 -3.97
C LEU A 417 8.04 -16.12 -3.04
N TRP A 418 8.24 -16.23 -1.73
CA TRP A 418 7.13 -16.30 -0.75
C TRP A 418 6.93 -15.00 0.02
N ARG A 419 7.91 -14.09 -0.02
CA ARG A 419 7.92 -12.89 0.84
C ARG A 419 6.71 -12.01 0.61
N PHE A 420 6.37 -11.75 -0.65
CA PHE A 420 5.25 -10.89 -1.01
C PHE A 420 3.94 -11.34 -0.35
N LYS A 421 3.55 -12.61 -0.55
CA LYS A 421 2.32 -13.20 0.01
C LYS A 421 2.32 -13.17 1.54
N ILE A 422 3.45 -13.50 2.16
CA ILE A 422 3.58 -13.53 3.62
C ILE A 422 3.46 -12.13 4.21
N ILE A 423 4.13 -11.13 3.62
CA ILE A 423 4.03 -9.73 4.03
C ILE A 423 2.58 -9.26 3.86
N LEU A 424 1.97 -9.48 2.69
CA LEU A 424 0.59 -9.06 2.40
C LEU A 424 -0.40 -9.67 3.39
N GLY A 425 -0.30 -10.99 3.61
CA GLY A 425 -1.16 -11.74 4.53
C GLY A 425 -1.02 -11.24 5.97
N ILE A 426 0.20 -11.29 6.54
CA ILE A 426 0.43 -10.93 7.95
C ILE A 426 0.05 -9.47 8.22
N THR A 427 0.48 -8.54 7.36
CA THR A 427 0.15 -7.11 7.56
C THR A 427 -1.35 -6.85 7.46
N THR A 428 -2.06 -7.53 6.56
CA THR A 428 -3.50 -7.31 6.40
C THR A 428 -4.30 -7.93 7.54
N ILE A 429 -3.92 -9.12 8.03
CA ILE A 429 -4.48 -9.76 9.22
C ILE A 429 -4.26 -8.89 10.47
N ALA A 430 -3.01 -8.48 10.74
CA ALA A 430 -2.67 -7.69 11.92
C ALA A 430 -3.43 -6.36 11.95
N ASN A 431 -3.55 -5.69 10.80
CA ASN A 431 -4.34 -4.46 10.68
C ASN A 431 -5.84 -4.71 10.89
N PHE A 432 -6.39 -5.80 10.34
CA PHE A 432 -7.79 -6.15 10.53
C PHE A 432 -8.11 -6.43 12.01
N LEU A 433 -7.24 -7.18 12.70
CA LEU A 433 -7.36 -7.44 14.13
C LEU A 433 -7.32 -6.16 14.96
N ALA A 434 -6.35 -5.27 14.70
CA ALA A 434 -6.24 -3.99 15.40
C ALA A 434 -7.50 -3.12 15.25
N ILE A 435 -8.04 -3.01 14.04
CA ILE A 435 -9.25 -2.22 13.79
C ILE A 435 -10.48 -2.91 14.40
N THR A 436 -10.59 -4.23 14.31
CA THR A 436 -11.70 -4.99 14.91
C THR A 436 -11.70 -4.84 16.44
N CYS A 437 -10.54 -4.86 17.09
CA CYS A 437 -10.40 -4.58 18.51
C CYS A 437 -10.91 -3.18 18.88
N LEU A 438 -10.63 -2.15 18.07
CA LEU A 438 -11.19 -0.80 18.28
C LEU A 438 -12.71 -0.74 18.10
N VAL A 439 -13.25 -1.42 17.08
CA VAL A 439 -14.70 -1.49 16.87
C VAL A 439 -15.40 -2.17 18.05
N HIS A 440 -14.83 -3.26 18.56
CA HIS A 440 -15.34 -3.94 19.76
C HIS A 440 -15.22 -3.05 21.01
N LEU A 441 -14.07 -2.40 21.19
CA LEU A 441 -13.81 -1.51 22.32
C LEU A 441 -14.83 -0.36 22.38
N PHE A 442 -15.11 0.25 21.23
CA PHE A 442 -16.05 1.36 21.10
C PHE A 442 -17.50 0.93 20.85
N TRP A 443 -17.81 -0.36 20.99
CA TRP A 443 -19.15 -0.85 20.78
C TRP A 443 -20.12 -0.24 21.81
N PRO A 444 -21.35 0.18 21.41
CA PRO A 444 -22.23 0.97 22.28
C PRO A 444 -22.69 0.24 23.56
N THR A 445 -22.74 -1.08 23.53
CA THR A 445 -23.14 -1.93 24.66
C THR A 445 -21.96 -2.58 25.38
N SER A 446 -20.72 -2.18 25.12
CA SER A 446 -19.55 -2.78 25.78
C SER A 446 -19.51 -2.43 27.27
N VAL A 447 -19.07 -3.36 28.11
CA VAL A 447 -18.86 -3.12 29.56
C VAL A 447 -17.84 -2.00 29.79
N ASN A 448 -16.87 -1.89 28.87
CA ASN A 448 -15.81 -0.89 28.87
C ASN A 448 -16.33 0.53 28.59
N ARG A 449 -17.58 0.68 28.15
CA ARG A 449 -18.25 1.97 27.94
C ARG A 449 -18.16 2.87 29.18
N ARG A 450 -18.20 2.29 30.39
CA ARG A 450 -18.12 3.02 31.66
C ARG A 450 -16.83 3.84 31.79
N PHE A 451 -15.71 3.29 31.34
CA PHE A 451 -14.40 3.96 31.37
C PHE A 451 -14.28 5.10 30.35
N PHE A 452 -15.17 5.16 29.36
CA PHE A 452 -15.19 6.21 28.32
C PHE A 452 -16.38 7.19 28.46
N LEU A 453 -17.27 7.00 29.44
CA LEU A 453 -18.51 7.77 29.62
C LEU A 453 -18.67 8.45 30.99
N SER A 454 -17.91 8.06 32.01
CA SER A 454 -17.96 8.71 33.33
C SER A 454 -17.87 10.23 33.21
N ASP A 455 -17.09 10.72 32.25
CA ASP A 455 -16.79 12.14 32.04
C ASP A 455 -17.95 12.92 31.37
N VAL A 456 -18.75 12.27 30.52
CA VAL A 456 -19.90 12.93 29.84
C VAL A 456 -21.02 13.23 30.84
N SER A 457 -21.17 12.38 31.86
CA SER A 457 -22.18 12.55 32.90
C SER A 457 -21.87 13.68 33.88
N PHE A 458 -20.59 13.91 34.16
CA PHE A 458 -20.11 15.02 34.99
C PHE A 458 -20.28 16.37 34.27
N TYR A 459 -19.91 16.44 32.98
CA TYR A 459 -20.04 17.67 32.20
C TYR A 459 -21.49 18.04 31.94
N ARG A 460 -22.39 17.09 31.62
CA ARG A 460 -23.83 17.39 31.52
C ARG A 460 -24.39 17.96 32.83
N ARG A 461 -23.87 17.50 33.97
CA ARG A 461 -24.28 18.00 35.29
C ARG A 461 -23.74 19.40 35.57
N MET A 462 -22.52 19.72 35.09
CA MET A 462 -21.95 21.07 35.15
C MET A 462 -22.59 22.05 34.16
N ASP A 463 -22.81 21.64 32.92
CA ASP A 463 -23.45 22.45 31.87
C ASP A 463 -24.91 22.74 32.23
N GLN A 464 -25.59 21.78 32.87
CA GLN A 464 -26.90 22.02 33.50
C GLN A 464 -26.79 22.99 34.67
N ALA A 465 -25.80 22.86 35.55
CA ALA A 465 -25.61 23.76 36.69
C ALA A 465 -25.33 25.21 36.24
N ASP A 466 -24.45 25.40 35.26
CA ASP A 466 -24.09 26.71 34.69
C ASP A 466 -25.30 27.34 33.97
N SER A 467 -26.09 26.54 33.24
CA SER A 467 -27.34 27.00 32.62
C SER A 467 -28.41 27.42 33.65
N THR A 468 -28.53 26.70 34.77
CA THR A 468 -29.47 27.08 35.84
C THR A 468 -29.02 28.33 36.59
N GLU A 469 -27.71 28.50 36.83
CA GLU A 469 -27.18 29.72 37.46
C GLU A 469 -27.38 30.96 36.56
N LEU A 470 -27.22 30.79 35.24
CA LEU A 470 -27.49 31.85 34.27
C LEU A 470 -28.98 32.20 34.17
N GLU A 471 -29.87 31.20 34.16
CA GLU A 471 -31.34 31.42 34.19
C GLU A 471 -31.80 32.08 35.49
N ASP A 472 -31.23 31.73 36.64
CA ASP A 472 -31.53 32.36 37.93
C ASP A 472 -31.02 33.82 37.97
N PHE A 473 -29.87 34.11 37.39
CA PHE A 473 -29.35 35.48 37.26
C PHE A 473 -30.23 36.34 36.32
N GLU A 474 -30.69 35.78 35.21
CA GLU A 474 -31.59 36.45 34.26
C GLU A 474 -32.96 36.74 34.90
N ARG A 475 -33.49 35.81 35.71
CA ARG A 475 -34.71 36.04 36.51
C ARG A 475 -34.55 37.14 37.55
N LEU A 476 -33.39 37.22 38.21
CA LEU A 476 -33.10 38.28 39.18
C LEU A 476 -33.01 39.66 38.53
N LEU A 477 -32.43 39.75 37.33
CA LEU A 477 -32.42 40.99 36.54
C LEU A 477 -33.84 41.42 36.12
N ILE A 478 -34.69 40.48 35.69
CA ILE A 478 -36.08 40.79 35.32
C ILE A 478 -36.90 41.22 36.54
N SER A 479 -36.67 40.61 37.71
CA SER A 479 -37.36 41.02 38.95
C SER A 479 -36.94 42.39 39.46
N SER A 480 -35.68 42.78 39.28
CA SER A 480 -35.20 44.10 39.69
C SER A 480 -35.70 45.21 38.76
N GLU A 481 -35.89 44.93 37.46
CA GLU A 481 -36.53 45.84 36.52
C GLU A 481 -38.03 46.05 36.84
N ALA A 482 -38.73 44.99 37.25
CA ALA A 482 -40.13 45.06 37.66
C ALA A 482 -40.36 45.82 38.98
N GLU A 483 -39.42 45.75 39.94
CA GLU A 483 -39.50 46.56 41.18
C GLU A 483 -39.26 48.05 40.92
N VAL A 484 -38.42 48.41 39.94
CA VAL A 484 -38.18 49.81 39.54
C VAL A 484 -39.38 50.42 38.79
N GLU A 485 -40.14 49.62 38.03
CA GLU A 485 -41.39 50.08 37.41
C GLU A 485 -42.53 50.24 38.43
N LEU A 486 -42.58 49.41 39.48
CA LEU A 486 -43.58 49.56 40.54
C LEU A 486 -43.32 50.83 41.38
N ASP A 487 -42.07 51.14 41.72
CA ASP A 487 -41.73 52.32 42.53
C ASP A 487 -41.97 53.64 41.76
N ASN A 488 -41.79 53.64 40.43
CA ASN A 488 -42.15 54.79 39.58
C ASN A 488 -43.67 54.96 39.35
N SER A 489 -44.47 53.90 39.57
CA SER A 489 -45.93 53.98 39.48
C SER A 489 -46.59 54.48 40.78
N VAL A 490 -45.97 54.25 41.94
CA VAL A 490 -46.50 54.71 43.24
C VAL A 490 -46.23 56.20 43.49
N VAL A 491 -45.23 56.79 42.83
CA VAL A 491 -44.92 58.23 42.97
C VAL A 491 -45.86 59.13 42.14
N ASN A 492 -46.59 58.61 41.15
CA ASN A 492 -47.49 59.42 40.30
C ASN A 492 -48.96 59.48 40.77
N ASP A 493 -49.37 58.73 41.80
CA ASP A 493 -50.75 58.75 42.32
C ASP A 493 -50.97 59.68 43.53
N PHE A 494 -49.97 60.49 43.93
CA PHE A 494 -50.08 61.46 45.04
C PHE A 494 -50.23 62.93 44.60
N HIS A 495 -50.66 63.19 43.36
CA HIS A 495 -51.12 64.51 42.93
C HIS A 495 -52.45 64.44 42.16
N GLY A 496 -53.55 64.30 42.91
CA GLY A 496 -54.89 64.38 42.34
C GLY A 496 -56.01 64.21 43.37
N GLY A 497 -56.30 65.25 44.16
CA GLY A 497 -57.60 65.36 44.83
C GLY A 497 -57.63 66.10 46.16
N LEU A 498 -58.11 67.36 46.10
CA LEU A 498 -58.55 68.29 47.16
C LEU A 498 -57.48 69.05 47.95
#